data_AF-A0A3N6GU54-F1
#
_entry.id   AF-A0A3N6GU54-F1
#
_cell.length_a   1.000
_cell.length_b   1.000
_cell.length_c   1.000
_cell.angle_alpha   90.00
_cell.angle_beta   90.00
_cell.angle_gamma   90.00
#
_symmetry.space_group_name_H-M   'P 1'
#
loop_
_entity.id
_entity.type
_entity.pdbx_description
1 polymer ?
#
loop_
_entity_poly.entity_id
_entity_poly.type
_entity_poly.pdbx_seq_one_letter_code
_entity_poly.pdbx_strand_id
1 'polypeptide(L)'
;MRQENQDVYRTAGDAVSIRINGAFAVDMDQVDKRVGPWLRQADRQGKVILAGRRDLQISAPDAHLPTGEILIVNDAYLGRQPVTDPAGRRYTSAAQSDEKPDTRPVRVIVPESLKAHAPTISKAASRIIDPNLNQHIALETLTSKAGQHLFGYNTGAYVYNAAHGPDEDRSLVRDPALIVVPNGSLFLTDSAYTAYATQAGVVFPNPDDVLNGIETEKLQNYINAVSPVAQKTALDLRNSVSELRLQIFNLIVSVIVILVAGVGVCLIYARKNAQVIFAKRISGWRYISTHRFILAVEAAIAVIFATRVPFVAWQQHQELKKYAANGAPAPFEPIRITALDISVIAGLVAFEFGAVLLALAFFHGRIMRRGATEV
;
A
#
# COMPACT_ATOMS: atom_id res chain seq x y z
N MET A 1 14.21 -19.75 -8.22
CA MET A 1 13.50 -18.47 -8.04
C MET A 1 14.25 -17.28 -8.60
N ARG A 2 15.35 -16.75 -8.03
CA ARG A 2 15.95 -15.48 -8.53
C ARG A 2 16.44 -15.50 -9.99
N GLN A 3 17.09 -16.59 -10.43
CA GLN A 3 17.50 -16.77 -11.84
C GLN A 3 16.30 -17.00 -12.76
N GLU A 4 15.35 -17.83 -12.34
CA GLU A 4 14.11 -18.11 -13.07
C GLU A 4 13.28 -16.83 -13.31
N ASN A 5 13.18 -15.96 -12.30
CA ASN A 5 12.53 -14.65 -12.45
C ASN A 5 13.27 -13.75 -13.46
N GLN A 6 14.62 -13.73 -13.42
CA GLN A 6 15.42 -12.97 -14.38
C GLN A 6 15.21 -13.45 -15.83
N ASP A 7 15.12 -14.76 -16.04
CA ASP A 7 14.88 -15.34 -17.37
C ASP A 7 13.49 -14.98 -17.91
N VAL A 8 12.48 -14.96 -17.04
CA VAL A 8 11.11 -14.55 -17.40
C VAL A 8 11.05 -13.07 -17.76
N TYR A 9 11.80 -12.21 -17.07
CA TYR A 9 11.91 -10.79 -17.43
C TYR A 9 12.59 -10.55 -18.78
N ARG A 10 13.53 -11.40 -19.20
CA ARG A 10 14.07 -11.32 -20.57
C ARG A 10 13.00 -11.62 -21.62
N THR A 11 12.06 -12.51 -21.31
CA THR A 11 10.92 -12.84 -22.19
C THR A 11 9.94 -11.67 -22.32
N ALA A 12 9.91 -10.74 -21.34
CA ALA A 12 9.10 -9.53 -21.43
C ALA A 12 9.60 -8.55 -22.52
N GLY A 13 10.85 -8.69 -22.98
CA GLY A 13 11.44 -7.87 -24.04
C GLY A 13 11.42 -6.38 -23.71
N ASP A 14 11.02 -5.58 -24.69
CA ASP A 14 10.93 -4.12 -24.57
C ASP A 14 9.65 -3.63 -23.88
N ALA A 15 8.91 -4.52 -23.21
CA ALA A 15 7.69 -4.12 -22.52
C ALA A 15 7.97 -3.06 -21.44
N VAL A 16 7.11 -2.05 -21.37
CA VAL A 16 7.23 -0.92 -20.46
C VAL A 16 5.99 -0.75 -19.61
N SER A 17 6.20 -0.25 -18.39
CA SER A 17 5.14 0.19 -17.48
C SER A 17 5.21 1.72 -17.33
N ILE A 18 4.07 2.34 -17.03
CA ILE A 18 4.00 3.78 -16.76
C ILE A 18 4.05 4.05 -15.26
N ARG A 19 4.61 5.22 -14.90
CA ARG A 19 4.53 5.76 -13.54
C ARG A 19 3.75 7.06 -13.58
N ILE A 20 2.61 7.07 -12.90
CA ILE A 20 1.78 8.27 -12.73
C ILE A 20 2.47 9.22 -11.74
N ASN A 21 2.35 10.51 -12.00
CA ASN A 21 2.95 11.55 -11.19
C ASN A 21 2.31 11.61 -9.78
N GLY A 22 3.14 11.48 -8.74
CA GLY A 22 2.72 11.49 -7.35
C GLY A 22 2.12 12.82 -6.88
N ALA A 23 2.36 13.94 -7.59
CA ALA A 23 1.70 15.22 -7.31
C ALA A 23 0.16 15.13 -7.47
N PHE A 24 -0.32 14.20 -8.30
CA PHE A 24 -1.74 13.95 -8.51
C PHE A 24 -2.26 12.75 -7.72
N ALA A 25 -1.44 12.12 -6.87
CA ALA A 25 -1.89 11.02 -6.01
C ALA A 25 -2.97 11.48 -4.99
N VAL A 26 -3.03 12.79 -4.70
CA VAL A 26 -4.04 13.42 -3.83
C VAL A 26 -5.32 13.78 -4.61
N ASP A 27 -5.23 13.91 -5.94
CA ASP A 27 -6.32 14.25 -6.85
C ASP A 27 -6.45 13.18 -7.95
N MET A 28 -6.65 11.93 -7.50
CA MET A 28 -6.81 10.77 -8.39
C MET A 28 -7.98 10.96 -9.36
N ASP A 29 -9.00 11.75 -9.01
CA ASP A 29 -10.15 12.04 -9.87
C ASP A 29 -9.73 12.68 -11.21
N GLN A 30 -8.69 13.53 -11.22
CA GLN A 30 -8.19 14.13 -12.46
C GLN A 30 -7.39 13.13 -13.30
N VAL A 31 -6.61 12.27 -12.64
CA VAL A 31 -5.89 11.18 -13.31
C VAL A 31 -6.87 10.21 -13.94
N ASP A 32 -7.92 9.83 -13.21
CA ASP A 32 -8.97 8.91 -13.65
C ASP A 32 -9.73 9.45 -14.85
N LYS A 33 -9.97 10.76 -14.93
CA LYS A 33 -10.66 11.39 -16.08
C LYS A 33 -9.82 11.50 -17.34
N ARG A 34 -8.49 11.48 -17.24
CA ARG A 34 -7.57 11.69 -18.37
C ARG A 34 -6.83 10.42 -18.77
N VAL A 35 -6.16 9.79 -17.82
CA VAL A 35 -5.32 8.62 -18.03
C VAL A 35 -6.17 7.35 -18.15
N GLY A 36 -7.22 7.20 -17.32
CA GLY A 36 -8.08 6.02 -17.32
C GLY A 36 -8.73 5.71 -18.68
N PRO A 37 -9.45 6.66 -19.32
CA PRO A 37 -10.05 6.45 -20.63
C PRO A 37 -9.03 6.11 -21.72
N TRP A 38 -7.84 6.72 -21.67
CA TRP A 38 -6.75 6.43 -22.59
C TRP A 38 -6.24 4.99 -22.41
N LEU A 39 -6.01 4.56 -21.17
CA LEU A 39 -5.60 3.17 -20.88
C LEU A 39 -6.64 2.15 -21.33
N ARG A 40 -7.92 2.41 -21.06
CA ARG A 40 -9.02 1.55 -21.53
C ARG A 40 -9.08 1.50 -23.06
N GLN A 41 -8.87 2.63 -23.73
CA GLN A 41 -8.84 2.69 -25.20
C GLN A 41 -7.62 1.94 -25.78
N ALA A 42 -6.45 2.07 -25.16
CA ALA A 42 -5.27 1.31 -25.56
C ALA A 42 -5.46 -0.21 -25.34
N ASP A 43 -6.14 -0.60 -24.26
CA ASP A 43 -6.55 -1.99 -24.02
C ASP A 43 -7.54 -2.49 -25.08
N ARG A 44 -8.55 -1.69 -25.44
CA ARG A 44 -9.48 -2.01 -26.53
C ARG A 44 -8.76 -2.27 -27.86
N GLN A 45 -7.65 -1.58 -28.10
CA GLN A 45 -6.79 -1.76 -29.28
C GLN A 45 -5.82 -2.95 -29.16
N GLY A 46 -5.81 -3.66 -28.04
CA GLY A 46 -4.90 -4.77 -27.77
C GLY A 46 -3.44 -4.35 -27.55
N LYS A 47 -3.19 -3.06 -27.30
CA LYS A 47 -1.85 -2.48 -27.08
C LYS A 47 -1.37 -2.62 -25.64
N VAL A 48 -2.24 -3.04 -24.74
CA VAL A 48 -1.97 -3.15 -23.31
C VAL A 48 -2.12 -4.61 -22.87
N ILE A 49 -1.24 -5.02 -21.97
CA ILE A 49 -1.40 -6.22 -21.14
C ILE A 49 -1.81 -5.73 -19.75
N LEU A 50 -2.98 -6.15 -19.31
CA LEU A 50 -3.41 -5.98 -17.93
C LEU A 50 -2.96 -7.20 -17.12
N ALA A 51 -2.23 -6.95 -16.05
CA ALA A 51 -1.77 -7.91 -15.05
C ALA A 51 -1.92 -7.29 -13.65
N GLY A 52 -3.15 -6.86 -13.34
CA GLY A 52 -3.51 -6.34 -12.03
C GLY A 52 -3.47 -7.44 -10.98
N ARG A 53 -3.08 -7.11 -9.74
CA ARG A 53 -2.98 -8.08 -8.65
C ARG A 53 -3.89 -7.71 -7.50
N ARG A 54 -4.39 -8.73 -6.80
CA ARG A 54 -5.06 -8.60 -5.51
C ARG A 54 -4.73 -9.80 -4.63
N ASP A 55 -4.72 -9.57 -3.32
CA ASP A 55 -4.65 -10.64 -2.34
C ASP A 55 -5.97 -11.41 -2.28
N LEU A 56 -5.89 -12.74 -2.24
CA LEU A 56 -7.06 -13.62 -2.24
C LEU A 56 -7.88 -13.49 -0.96
N GLN A 57 -7.24 -13.37 0.21
CA GLN A 57 -7.89 -13.30 1.51
C GLN A 57 -8.58 -11.96 1.72
N ILE A 58 -7.94 -10.86 1.34
CA ILE A 58 -8.54 -9.51 1.40
C ILE A 58 -9.73 -9.38 0.45
N SER A 59 -9.70 -10.08 -0.68
CA SER A 59 -10.80 -10.05 -1.65
C SER A 59 -12.07 -10.73 -1.13
N ALA A 60 -11.96 -11.62 -0.14
CA ALA A 60 -13.09 -12.27 0.52
C ALA A 60 -12.78 -12.55 2.01
N PRO A 61 -12.76 -11.50 2.88
CA PRO A 61 -12.27 -11.62 4.24
C PRO A 61 -13.11 -12.56 5.11
N ASP A 62 -14.42 -12.64 4.87
CA ASP A 62 -15.33 -13.50 5.63
C ASP A 62 -15.24 -14.98 5.24
N ALA A 63 -14.57 -15.29 4.12
CA ALA A 63 -14.64 -16.60 3.50
C ALA A 63 -13.48 -17.54 3.85
N HIS A 64 -12.55 -17.08 4.70
CA HIS A 64 -11.43 -17.89 5.21
C HIS A 64 -10.67 -18.61 4.09
N LEU A 65 -10.39 -17.90 3.00
CA LEU A 65 -9.67 -18.45 1.86
C LEU A 65 -8.23 -18.79 2.25
N PRO A 66 -7.63 -19.83 1.62
CA PRO A 66 -6.20 -20.07 1.75
C PRO A 66 -5.40 -18.89 1.21
N THR A 67 -4.14 -18.79 1.60
CA THR A 67 -3.29 -17.71 1.10
C THR A 67 -2.99 -17.89 -0.39
N GLY A 68 -3.05 -16.80 -1.15
CA GLY A 68 -2.87 -16.82 -2.60
C GLY A 68 -3.12 -15.45 -3.22
N GLU A 69 -3.03 -15.39 -4.56
CA GLU A 69 -3.25 -14.17 -5.33
C GLU A 69 -4.39 -14.34 -6.34
N ILE A 70 -5.07 -13.22 -6.60
CA ILE A 70 -5.96 -13.05 -7.74
C ILE A 70 -5.25 -12.16 -8.76
N LEU A 71 -5.16 -12.61 -10.00
CA LEU A 71 -4.74 -11.76 -11.11
C LEU A 71 -5.95 -11.30 -11.91
N ILE A 72 -6.08 -9.99 -12.07
CA ILE A 72 -7.06 -9.35 -12.94
C ILE A 72 -6.34 -9.10 -14.26
N VAL A 73 -6.74 -9.82 -15.30
CA VAL A 73 -6.03 -9.87 -16.57
C VAL A 73 -6.99 -9.59 -17.72
N ASN A 74 -6.46 -9.11 -18.84
CA ASN A 74 -7.23 -8.92 -20.06
C ASN A 74 -7.05 -10.10 -21.04
N ASP A 75 -7.81 -10.10 -22.14
CA ASP A 75 -7.66 -11.14 -23.17
C ASP A 75 -6.27 -11.11 -23.83
N ALA A 76 -5.62 -9.95 -23.91
CA ALA A 76 -4.24 -9.84 -24.42
C ALA A 76 -3.23 -10.62 -23.56
N TYR A 77 -3.41 -10.62 -22.23
CA TYR A 77 -2.61 -11.41 -21.31
C TYR A 77 -2.71 -12.92 -21.60
N LEU A 78 -3.94 -13.45 -21.79
CA LEU A 78 -4.13 -14.88 -22.13
C LEU A 78 -3.49 -15.26 -23.47
N GLY A 79 -3.45 -14.32 -24.43
CA GLY A 79 -2.73 -14.50 -25.69
C GLY A 79 -1.23 -14.73 -25.50
N ARG A 80 -0.63 -14.22 -24.41
CA ARG A 80 0.80 -14.35 -24.14
C ARG A 80 1.16 -15.41 -23.11
N GLN A 81 0.37 -15.52 -22.05
CA GLN A 81 0.66 -16.45 -20.96
C GLN A 81 -0.03 -17.80 -21.20
N PRO A 82 0.67 -18.93 -21.00
CA PRO A 82 0.13 -20.26 -21.25
C PRO A 82 -0.74 -20.73 -20.07
N VAL A 83 -1.95 -20.18 -19.95
CA VAL A 83 -2.93 -20.64 -18.97
C VAL A 83 -3.63 -21.89 -19.51
N THR A 84 -3.52 -23.01 -18.81
CA THR A 84 -4.06 -24.31 -19.26
C THR A 84 -5.19 -24.83 -18.36
N ASP A 85 -6.15 -25.52 -18.98
CA ASP A 85 -7.18 -26.31 -18.31
C ASP A 85 -6.59 -27.62 -17.73
N PRO A 86 -7.34 -28.37 -16.90
CA PRO A 86 -6.90 -29.67 -16.37
C PRO A 86 -6.49 -30.70 -17.42
N ALA A 87 -7.05 -30.62 -18.64
CA ALA A 87 -6.71 -31.49 -19.76
C ALA A 87 -5.45 -31.02 -20.52
N GLY A 88 -4.81 -29.92 -20.09
CA GLY A 88 -3.64 -29.34 -20.73
C GLY A 88 -3.94 -28.47 -21.94
N ARG A 89 -5.22 -28.20 -22.25
CA ARG A 89 -5.60 -27.29 -23.34
C ARG A 89 -5.46 -25.86 -22.89
N ARG A 90 -4.87 -25.01 -23.74
CA ARG A 90 -4.65 -23.60 -23.43
C ARG A 90 -5.96 -22.81 -23.57
N TYR A 91 -6.26 -21.97 -22.58
CA TYR A 91 -7.29 -20.95 -22.71
C TYR A 91 -6.84 -19.87 -23.69
N THR A 92 -7.66 -19.61 -24.70
CA THR A 92 -7.34 -18.65 -25.76
C THR A 92 -7.92 -17.27 -25.47
N SER A 93 -7.28 -16.27 -26.08
CA SER A 93 -7.76 -14.90 -26.13
C SER A 93 -9.05 -14.83 -26.94
N ALA A 94 -10.10 -14.23 -26.39
CA ALA A 94 -11.34 -13.96 -27.14
C ALA A 94 -11.31 -12.57 -27.81
N ALA A 95 -10.16 -11.88 -27.80
CA ALA A 95 -10.02 -10.51 -28.29
C ALA A 95 -10.32 -10.34 -29.80
N GLN A 96 -10.27 -11.42 -30.57
CA GLN A 96 -10.57 -11.43 -32.01
C GLN A 96 -12.03 -11.82 -32.34
N SER A 97 -12.87 -12.00 -31.33
CA SER A 97 -14.31 -12.23 -31.55
C SER A 97 -14.96 -10.94 -32.06
N ASP A 98 -15.85 -11.06 -33.05
CA ASP A 98 -16.68 -9.94 -33.55
C ASP A 98 -17.70 -9.44 -32.52
N GLU A 99 -17.85 -10.14 -31.39
CA GLU A 99 -18.72 -9.72 -30.30
C GLU A 99 -18.18 -8.48 -29.57
N LYS A 100 -19.10 -7.56 -29.24
CA LYS A 100 -18.79 -6.38 -28.44
C LYS A 100 -18.13 -6.81 -27.12
N PRO A 101 -17.06 -6.15 -26.65
CA PRO A 101 -16.40 -6.50 -25.40
C PRO A 101 -17.35 -6.58 -24.20
N ASP A 102 -18.35 -5.70 -24.15
CA ASP A 102 -19.31 -5.59 -23.04
C ASP A 102 -20.39 -6.68 -23.03
N THR A 103 -20.53 -7.46 -24.10
CA THR A 103 -21.48 -8.59 -24.16
C THR A 103 -20.82 -9.92 -23.84
N ARG A 104 -19.48 -9.95 -23.78
CA ARG A 104 -18.72 -11.17 -23.49
C ARG A 104 -18.66 -11.41 -21.98
N PRO A 105 -18.78 -12.67 -21.51
CA PRO A 105 -18.70 -12.95 -20.09
C PRO A 105 -17.28 -12.71 -19.57
N VAL A 106 -17.19 -12.25 -18.33
CA VAL A 106 -15.93 -12.27 -17.57
C VAL A 106 -15.63 -13.72 -17.21
N ARG A 107 -14.44 -14.20 -17.54
CA ARG A 107 -14.03 -15.56 -17.21
C ARG A 107 -13.27 -15.58 -15.89
N VAL A 108 -13.76 -16.35 -14.93
CA VAL A 108 -13.09 -16.59 -13.64
C VAL A 108 -12.44 -17.96 -13.68
N ILE A 109 -11.13 -18.01 -13.90
CA ILE A 109 -10.38 -19.26 -14.01
C ILE A 109 -9.78 -19.57 -12.64
N VAL A 110 -10.27 -20.62 -12.00
CA VAL A 110 -9.86 -21.05 -10.65
C VAL A 110 -8.94 -22.27 -10.76
N PRO A 111 -7.75 -22.28 -10.14
CA PRO A 111 -6.88 -23.45 -10.17
C PRO A 111 -7.51 -24.63 -9.43
N GLU A 112 -7.19 -25.85 -9.84
CA GLU A 112 -7.70 -27.08 -9.21
C GLU A 112 -7.45 -27.11 -7.70
N SER A 113 -6.32 -26.56 -7.24
CA SER A 113 -5.99 -26.41 -5.82
C SER A 113 -7.00 -25.58 -5.04
N LEU A 114 -7.73 -24.67 -5.70
CA LEU A 114 -8.74 -23.78 -5.12
C LEU A 114 -10.18 -24.15 -5.55
N LYS A 115 -10.38 -25.29 -6.20
CA LYS A 115 -11.69 -25.70 -6.76
C LYS A 115 -12.80 -25.71 -5.71
N ALA A 116 -12.50 -26.13 -4.47
CA ALA A 116 -13.45 -26.14 -3.36
C ALA A 116 -13.98 -24.73 -3.01
N HIS A 117 -13.19 -23.70 -3.31
CA HIS A 117 -13.52 -22.29 -3.06
C HIS A 117 -14.01 -21.56 -4.31
N ALA A 118 -14.19 -22.24 -5.45
CA ALA A 118 -14.57 -21.60 -6.71
C ALA A 118 -15.84 -20.72 -6.64
N PRO A 119 -16.93 -21.12 -5.94
CA PRO A 119 -18.11 -20.26 -5.80
C PRO A 119 -17.81 -18.96 -5.04
N THR A 120 -16.99 -19.06 -3.99
CA THR A 120 -16.56 -17.92 -3.20
C THR A 120 -15.67 -16.98 -4.00
N ILE A 121 -14.72 -17.54 -4.76
CA ILE A 121 -13.81 -16.77 -5.61
C ILE A 121 -14.59 -16.08 -6.74
N SER A 122 -15.57 -16.76 -7.34
CA SER A 122 -16.46 -16.18 -8.36
C SER A 122 -17.29 -15.02 -7.80
N LYS A 123 -17.79 -15.15 -6.57
CA LYS A 123 -18.47 -14.05 -5.86
C LYS A 123 -17.53 -12.90 -5.48
N ALA A 124 -16.27 -13.19 -5.15
CA ALA A 124 -15.26 -12.15 -4.94
C ALA A 124 -14.96 -11.42 -6.25
N ALA A 125 -14.83 -12.16 -7.36
CA ALA A 125 -14.61 -11.60 -8.68
C ALA A 125 -15.72 -10.65 -9.11
N SER A 126 -16.99 -11.02 -8.90
CA SER A 126 -18.12 -10.13 -9.22
C SER A 126 -18.06 -8.82 -8.44
N ARG A 127 -17.71 -8.86 -7.15
CA ARG A 127 -17.54 -7.65 -6.31
C ARG A 127 -16.30 -6.83 -6.68
N ILE A 128 -15.24 -7.45 -7.17
CA ILE A 128 -14.03 -6.73 -7.61
C ILE A 128 -14.34 -5.90 -8.86
N ILE A 129 -15.08 -6.49 -9.80
CA ILE A 129 -15.39 -5.89 -11.10
C ILE A 129 -16.57 -4.92 -10.98
N ASP A 130 -17.60 -5.29 -10.21
CA ASP A 130 -18.75 -4.45 -9.91
C ASP A 130 -18.95 -4.32 -8.39
N PRO A 131 -18.23 -3.38 -7.75
CA PRO A 131 -18.31 -3.18 -6.31
C PRO A 131 -19.70 -2.80 -5.80
N ASN A 132 -20.47 -2.12 -6.65
CA ASN A 132 -21.81 -1.65 -6.30
C ASN A 132 -22.90 -2.67 -6.67
N LEU A 133 -22.55 -3.77 -7.35
CA LEU A 133 -23.48 -4.79 -7.86
C LEU A 133 -24.62 -4.18 -8.69
N ASN A 134 -24.33 -3.09 -9.40
CA ASN A 134 -25.29 -2.34 -10.20
C ASN A 134 -25.46 -2.94 -11.61
N GLN A 135 -24.48 -3.71 -12.07
CA GLN A 135 -24.42 -4.32 -13.39
C GLN A 135 -24.61 -5.83 -13.27
N HIS A 136 -25.47 -6.40 -14.11
CA HIS A 136 -25.58 -7.85 -14.25
C HIS A 136 -24.43 -8.34 -15.15
N ILE A 137 -23.25 -8.54 -14.56
CA ILE A 137 -22.08 -9.05 -15.29
C ILE A 137 -22.20 -10.57 -15.40
N ALA A 138 -22.22 -11.08 -16.63
CA ALA A 138 -22.16 -12.52 -16.87
C ALA A 138 -20.76 -13.04 -16.48
N LEU A 139 -20.69 -13.94 -15.50
CA LEU A 139 -19.46 -14.60 -15.10
C LEU A 139 -19.47 -16.07 -15.56
N GLU A 140 -18.40 -16.46 -16.24
CA GLU A 140 -18.14 -17.85 -16.60
C GLU A 140 -17.03 -18.39 -15.70
N THR A 141 -17.34 -19.38 -14.84
CA THR A 141 -16.33 -19.97 -13.95
C THR A 141 -15.70 -21.19 -14.61
N LEU A 142 -14.38 -21.16 -14.77
CA LEU A 142 -13.57 -22.17 -15.43
C LEU A 142 -12.54 -22.73 -14.44
N THR A 143 -11.93 -23.88 -14.77
CA THR A 143 -10.89 -24.49 -13.93
C THR A 143 -9.55 -24.48 -14.66
N SER A 144 -8.45 -24.12 -14.00
CA SER A 144 -7.09 -24.28 -14.53
C SER A 144 -6.34 -25.41 -13.83
N LYS A 145 -5.36 -25.99 -14.54
CA LYS A 145 -4.45 -27.00 -13.97
C LYS A 145 -3.71 -26.43 -12.75
N ALA A 146 -3.52 -27.24 -11.71
CA ALA A 146 -2.68 -26.87 -10.57
C ALA A 146 -1.16 -26.92 -10.89
N GLY A 147 -0.36 -26.21 -10.09
CA GLY A 147 1.09 -26.09 -10.23
C GLY A 147 1.56 -25.13 -11.33
N GLN A 148 0.71 -24.23 -11.83
CA GLN A 148 1.08 -23.27 -12.87
C GLN A 148 1.78 -22.04 -12.27
N HIS A 149 2.84 -21.58 -12.92
CA HIS A 149 3.52 -20.32 -12.62
C HIS A 149 3.23 -19.32 -13.74
N LEU A 150 2.58 -18.21 -13.41
CA LEU A 150 2.20 -17.19 -14.38
C LEU A 150 2.96 -15.90 -14.11
N PHE A 151 3.47 -15.26 -15.16
CA PHE A 151 4.22 -14.03 -15.02
C PHE A 151 3.28 -12.83 -14.81
N GLY A 152 3.35 -12.21 -13.64
CA GLY A 152 2.51 -11.05 -13.30
C GLY A 152 3.05 -9.70 -13.78
N TYR A 153 4.12 -9.67 -14.61
CA TYR A 153 4.74 -8.47 -15.21
C TYR A 153 5.27 -7.38 -14.25
N ASN A 154 5.15 -7.58 -12.95
CA ASN A 154 5.75 -6.75 -11.91
C ASN A 154 6.19 -7.65 -10.74
N THR A 155 7.00 -7.12 -9.84
CA THR A 155 7.51 -7.86 -8.66
C THR A 155 6.45 -8.12 -7.60
N GLY A 156 5.26 -7.53 -7.72
CA GLY A 156 4.27 -7.49 -6.65
C GLY A 156 4.60 -6.54 -5.50
N ALA A 157 5.73 -5.81 -5.53
CA ALA A 157 6.15 -4.95 -4.40
C ALA A 157 5.15 -3.80 -4.08
N TYR A 158 4.36 -3.38 -5.07
CA TYR A 158 3.36 -2.31 -4.93
C TYR A 158 1.97 -2.81 -4.52
N VAL A 159 1.82 -4.11 -4.28
CA VAL A 159 0.53 -4.73 -3.95
C VAL A 159 0.68 -5.52 -2.66
N TYR A 160 -0.14 -5.18 -1.67
CA TYR A 160 -0.18 -5.92 -0.41
C TYR A 160 -0.51 -7.41 -0.64
N ASN A 161 0.09 -8.28 0.18
CA ASN A 161 -0.26 -9.68 0.26
C ASN A 161 0.00 -10.25 1.66
N ALA A 162 -0.86 -11.17 2.11
CA ALA A 162 -0.78 -11.74 3.44
C ALA A 162 0.28 -12.85 3.59
N ALA A 163 0.68 -13.53 2.50
CA ALA A 163 1.71 -14.58 2.53
C ALA A 163 3.13 -14.05 2.40
N HIS A 164 3.30 -12.90 1.75
CA HIS A 164 4.60 -12.49 1.24
C HIS A 164 4.97 -11.07 1.68
N GLY A 165 6.25 -10.89 2.04
CA GLY A 165 6.78 -9.58 2.38
C GLY A 165 6.86 -8.65 1.16
N PRO A 166 6.88 -7.32 1.36
CA PRO A 166 6.92 -6.34 0.27
C PRO A 166 8.23 -6.41 -0.55
N ASP A 167 9.32 -6.93 0.04
CA ASP A 167 10.62 -7.08 -0.61
C ASP A 167 10.80 -8.42 -1.34
N GLU A 168 9.80 -9.31 -1.26
CA GLU A 168 9.85 -10.59 -1.96
C GLU A 168 9.55 -10.39 -3.45
N ASP A 169 10.40 -10.95 -4.31
CA ASP A 169 10.21 -10.90 -5.75
C ASP A 169 9.16 -11.94 -6.19
N ARG A 170 7.95 -11.46 -6.46
CA ARG A 170 6.78 -12.28 -6.83
C ARG A 170 6.43 -12.16 -8.30
N SER A 171 7.44 -12.01 -9.13
CA SER A 171 7.29 -11.91 -10.59
C SER A 171 6.51 -13.08 -11.19
N LEU A 172 6.79 -14.29 -10.70
CA LEU A 172 6.02 -15.49 -10.99
C LEU A 172 5.00 -15.75 -9.89
N VAL A 173 3.73 -15.80 -10.28
CA VAL A 173 2.61 -16.06 -9.38
C VAL A 173 2.23 -17.52 -9.49
N ARG A 174 2.23 -18.21 -8.36
CA ARG A 174 1.93 -19.65 -8.28
C ARG A 174 0.44 -19.87 -8.06
N ASP A 175 -0.16 -20.67 -8.94
CA ASP A 175 -1.59 -21.03 -8.91
C ASP A 175 -2.52 -19.85 -8.57
N PRO A 176 -2.45 -18.72 -9.30
CA PRO A 176 -3.38 -17.63 -9.07
C PRO A 176 -4.79 -17.98 -9.57
N ALA A 177 -5.80 -17.46 -8.89
CA ALA A 177 -7.12 -17.32 -9.51
C ALA A 177 -7.07 -16.17 -10.52
N LEU A 178 -7.58 -16.38 -11.73
CA LEU A 178 -7.60 -15.38 -12.79
C LEU A 178 -9.00 -14.82 -12.97
N ILE A 179 -9.11 -13.50 -13.02
CA ILE A 179 -10.28 -12.79 -13.48
C ILE A 179 -9.93 -12.21 -14.84
N VAL A 180 -10.43 -12.83 -15.89
CA VAL A 180 -10.17 -12.44 -17.28
C VAL A 180 -11.29 -11.52 -17.74
N VAL A 181 -10.93 -10.27 -17.99
CA VAL A 181 -11.85 -9.23 -18.45
C VAL A 181 -11.66 -9.02 -19.95
N PRO A 182 -12.74 -8.91 -20.74
CA PRO A 182 -12.66 -8.57 -22.15
C PRO A 182 -11.93 -7.23 -22.37
N ASN A 183 -11.00 -7.20 -23.34
CA ASN A 183 -10.20 -6.01 -23.66
C ASN A 183 -11.06 -4.75 -23.82
N GLY A 184 -10.77 -3.71 -23.04
CA GLY A 184 -11.42 -2.40 -23.11
C GLY A 184 -12.93 -2.40 -22.84
N SER A 185 -13.44 -3.43 -22.16
CA SER A 185 -14.83 -3.48 -21.69
C SER A 185 -15.09 -2.49 -20.56
N LEU A 186 -16.37 -2.14 -20.37
CA LEU A 186 -16.84 -1.26 -19.31
C LEU A 186 -16.88 -1.93 -17.94
N PHE A 187 -16.64 -3.24 -17.87
CA PHE A 187 -16.54 -3.99 -16.62
C PHE A 187 -15.38 -3.50 -15.75
N LEU A 188 -14.27 -3.06 -16.38
CA LEU A 188 -13.19 -2.42 -15.67
C LEU A 188 -13.31 -0.91 -15.77
N THR A 189 -13.47 -0.26 -14.61
CA THR A 189 -13.61 1.20 -14.53
C THR A 189 -12.30 1.91 -14.90
N ASP A 190 -12.42 3.16 -15.36
CA ASP A 190 -11.25 3.99 -15.68
C ASP A 190 -10.34 4.19 -14.44
N SER A 191 -10.94 4.28 -13.25
CA SER A 191 -10.25 4.32 -11.95
C SER A 191 -9.54 3.00 -11.61
N ALA A 192 -10.05 1.86 -12.07
CA ALA A 192 -9.37 0.58 -11.88
C ALA A 192 -8.14 0.48 -12.79
N TYR A 193 -8.21 0.95 -14.05
CA TYR A 193 -7.02 1.01 -14.93
C TYR A 193 -5.91 1.88 -14.36
N THR A 194 -6.24 3.09 -13.86
CA THR A 194 -5.25 3.98 -13.24
C THR A 194 -4.67 3.37 -11.97
N ALA A 195 -5.49 2.75 -11.11
CA ALA A 195 -5.02 2.08 -9.92
C ALA A 195 -4.10 0.89 -10.23
N TYR A 196 -4.42 0.08 -11.26
CA TYR A 196 -3.49 -0.96 -11.68
C TYR A 196 -2.23 -0.39 -12.33
N ALA A 197 -2.31 0.74 -13.04
CA ALA A 197 -1.13 1.39 -13.61
C ALA A 197 -0.18 1.93 -12.52
N THR A 198 -0.69 2.52 -11.43
CA THR A 198 0.15 2.95 -10.30
C THR A 198 0.89 1.78 -9.64
N GLN A 199 0.29 0.59 -9.68
CA GLN A 199 0.87 -0.66 -9.17
C GLN A 199 1.76 -1.40 -10.21
N ALA A 200 2.04 -0.78 -11.36
CA ALA A 200 2.75 -1.40 -12.48
C ALA A 200 2.07 -2.69 -13.01
N GLY A 201 0.75 -2.81 -12.85
CA GLY A 201 -0.09 -3.87 -13.40
C GLY A 201 -0.61 -3.59 -14.81
N VAL A 202 -0.27 -2.45 -15.40
CA VAL A 202 -0.60 -2.09 -16.80
C VAL A 202 0.70 -1.97 -17.58
N VAL A 203 0.85 -2.81 -18.61
CA VAL A 203 2.09 -2.94 -19.38
C VAL A 203 1.83 -2.77 -20.86
N PHE A 204 2.67 -1.95 -21.51
CA PHE A 204 2.69 -1.78 -22.95
C PHE A 204 3.80 -2.65 -23.51
N PRO A 205 3.48 -3.66 -24.35
CA PRO A 205 4.49 -4.48 -24.98
C PRO A 205 5.44 -3.73 -25.91
N ASN A 206 4.94 -2.68 -26.55
CA ASN A 206 5.69 -1.83 -27.46
C ASN A 206 5.85 -0.44 -26.82
N PRO A 207 7.08 0.02 -26.56
CA PRO A 207 7.33 1.37 -26.06
C PRO A 207 6.74 2.48 -26.93
N ASP A 208 6.68 2.30 -28.24
CA ASP A 208 6.19 3.34 -29.15
C ASP A 208 4.69 3.61 -28.94
N ASP A 209 3.90 2.59 -28.58
CA ASP A 209 2.47 2.75 -28.31
C ASP A 209 2.21 3.66 -27.11
N VAL A 210 3.06 3.58 -26.09
CA VAL A 210 2.94 4.44 -24.91
C VAL A 210 3.47 5.85 -25.19
N LEU A 211 4.60 5.99 -25.87
CA LEU A 211 5.20 7.30 -26.17
C LEU A 211 4.28 8.12 -27.10
N ASN A 212 3.78 7.49 -28.17
CA ASN A 212 2.83 8.12 -29.08
C ASN A 212 1.51 8.45 -28.38
N GLY A 213 1.05 7.58 -27.47
CA GLY A 213 -0.14 7.82 -26.65
C GLY A 213 0.00 9.03 -25.74
N ILE A 214 1.14 9.15 -25.05
CA ILE A 214 1.45 10.30 -24.16
C ILE A 214 1.45 11.60 -24.96
N GLU A 215 2.05 11.61 -26.14
CA GLU A 215 2.12 12.80 -27.00
C GLU A 215 0.75 13.19 -27.54
N THR A 216 0.02 12.24 -28.13
CA THR A 216 -1.27 12.46 -28.78
C THR A 216 -2.33 12.93 -27.78
N GLU A 217 -2.40 12.29 -26.61
CA GLU A 217 -3.39 12.60 -25.56
C GLU A 217 -2.92 13.71 -24.61
N LYS A 218 -1.73 14.30 -24.85
CA LYS A 218 -1.13 15.37 -24.03
C LYS A 218 -1.02 15.01 -22.54
N LEU A 219 -0.53 13.81 -22.25
CA LEU A 219 -0.48 13.25 -20.90
C LEU A 219 0.86 13.52 -20.17
N GLN A 220 1.72 14.38 -20.70
CA GLN A 220 3.06 14.64 -20.15
C GLN A 220 3.04 15.16 -18.71
N ASN A 221 1.96 15.84 -18.32
CA ASN A 221 1.80 16.34 -16.95
C ASN A 221 1.40 15.23 -15.95
N TYR A 222 0.73 14.18 -16.43
CA TYR A 222 0.19 13.10 -15.60
C TYR A 222 1.14 11.90 -15.50
N ILE A 223 1.94 11.64 -16.52
CA ILE A 223 2.87 10.50 -16.58
C ILE A 223 4.29 11.01 -16.35
N ASN A 224 4.90 10.56 -15.26
CA ASN A 224 6.23 11.00 -14.82
C ASN A 224 7.35 10.14 -15.42
N ALA A 225 7.09 8.86 -15.69
CA ALA A 225 8.10 7.99 -16.28
C ALA A 225 7.47 6.83 -17.06
N VAL A 226 8.22 6.36 -18.07
CA VAL A 226 8.03 5.08 -18.73
C VAL A 226 9.24 4.22 -18.37
N SER A 227 9.03 3.04 -17.80
CA SER A 227 10.10 2.20 -17.28
C SER A 227 10.06 0.79 -17.89
N PRO A 228 11.18 0.28 -18.43
CA PRO A 228 11.25 -1.10 -18.92
C PRO A 228 10.96 -2.10 -17.81
N VAL A 229 10.04 -3.02 -18.07
CA VAL A 229 9.62 -4.06 -17.12
C VAL A 229 10.80 -4.95 -16.74
N ALA A 230 11.67 -5.27 -17.70
CA ALA A 230 12.84 -6.12 -17.47
C ALA A 230 13.92 -5.50 -16.56
N GLN A 231 14.02 -4.16 -16.51
CA GLN A 231 15.07 -3.47 -15.74
C GLN A 231 14.58 -2.99 -14.38
N LYS A 232 13.28 -2.70 -14.25
CA LYS A 232 12.67 -2.13 -13.04
C LYS A 232 12.87 -3.01 -11.79
N THR A 233 12.85 -4.33 -11.97
CA THR A 233 13.03 -5.32 -10.90
C THR A 233 14.38 -5.23 -10.19
N ALA A 234 15.45 -4.89 -10.91
CA ALA A 234 16.79 -4.74 -10.32
C ALA A 234 16.93 -3.44 -9.50
N LEU A 235 16.16 -2.41 -9.86
CA LEU A 235 16.19 -1.09 -9.23
C LEU A 235 15.32 -1.01 -7.97
N ASP A 236 14.14 -1.63 -7.99
CA ASP A 236 13.17 -1.54 -6.88
C ASP A 236 13.75 -2.13 -5.58
N LEU A 237 14.51 -3.24 -5.67
CA LEU A 237 15.13 -3.86 -4.48
C LEU A 237 16.23 -2.99 -3.84
N ARG A 238 16.93 -2.16 -4.63
CA ARG A 238 17.99 -1.27 -4.10
C ARG A 238 17.40 -0.08 -3.33
N ASN A 239 16.18 0.32 -3.68
CA ASN A 239 15.54 1.51 -3.12
C ASN A 239 14.91 1.24 -1.74
N SER A 240 14.31 0.06 -1.50
CA SER A 240 13.67 -0.27 -0.20
C SER A 240 14.63 -0.21 0.99
N VAL A 241 15.86 -0.71 0.84
CA VAL A 241 16.87 -0.69 1.91
C VAL A 241 17.35 0.72 2.24
N SER A 242 17.43 1.59 1.23
CA SER A 242 17.81 2.99 1.42
C SER A 242 16.70 3.77 2.13
N GLU A 243 15.44 3.50 1.81
CA GLU A 243 14.29 4.18 2.40
C GLU A 243 14.11 3.80 3.87
N LEU A 244 14.26 2.51 4.22
CA LEU A 244 14.21 2.07 5.62
C LEU A 244 15.31 2.71 6.47
N ARG A 245 16.55 2.80 5.93
CA ARG A 245 17.66 3.47 6.62
C ARG A 245 17.38 4.95 6.86
N LEU A 246 16.78 5.64 5.90
CA LEU A 246 16.38 7.04 6.04
C LEU A 246 15.27 7.22 7.08
N GLN A 247 14.27 6.34 7.12
CA GLN A 247 13.21 6.40 8.12
C GLN A 247 13.74 6.15 9.54
N ILE A 248 14.63 5.17 9.74
CA ILE A 248 15.28 4.93 11.03
C ILE A 248 16.13 6.14 11.45
N PHE A 249 16.89 6.72 10.53
CA PHE A 249 17.69 7.91 10.81
C PHE A 249 16.82 9.10 11.21
N ASN A 250 15.72 9.35 10.48
CA ASN A 250 14.76 10.40 10.82
C ASN A 250 14.10 10.18 12.19
N LEU A 251 13.78 8.93 12.54
CA LEU A 251 13.24 8.59 13.85
C LEU A 251 14.25 8.92 14.96
N ILE A 252 15.52 8.52 14.80
CA ILE A 252 16.59 8.82 15.77
C ILE A 252 16.76 10.34 15.93
N VAL A 253 16.84 11.08 14.83
CA VAL A 253 16.97 12.54 14.85
C VAL A 253 15.78 13.19 15.58
N SER A 254 14.56 12.71 15.33
CA SER A 254 13.36 13.22 15.99
C SER A 254 13.38 12.98 17.50
N VAL A 255 13.81 11.80 17.95
CA VAL A 255 13.97 11.48 19.38
C VAL A 255 14.99 12.39 20.05
N ILE A 256 16.13 12.64 19.40
CA ILE A 256 17.17 13.55 19.92
C ILE A 256 16.62 14.98 20.06
N VAL A 257 15.90 15.48 19.05
CA VAL A 257 15.29 16.81 19.08
C VAL A 257 14.31 16.95 20.23
N ILE A 258 13.45 15.94 20.45
CA ILE A 258 12.49 15.92 21.57
C ILE A 258 13.23 15.95 22.91
N LEU A 259 14.28 15.15 23.08
CA LEU A 259 15.07 15.12 24.31
C LEU A 259 15.76 16.47 24.59
N VAL A 260 16.38 17.08 23.58
CA VAL A 260 17.04 18.39 23.73
C VAL A 260 16.03 19.48 24.09
N ALA A 261 14.86 19.49 23.43
CA ALA A 261 13.79 20.43 23.73
C ALA A 261 13.25 20.24 25.16
N GLY A 262 12.99 19.00 25.57
CA GLY A 262 12.52 18.67 26.92
C GLY A 262 13.51 19.10 28.01
N VAL A 263 14.81 18.83 27.82
CA VAL A 263 15.87 19.26 28.74
C VAL A 263 15.96 20.79 28.79
N GLY A 264 15.86 21.47 27.65
CA GLY A 264 15.89 22.94 27.57
C GLY A 264 14.74 23.60 28.34
N VAL A 265 13.51 23.09 28.16
CA VAL A 265 12.32 23.56 28.89
C VAL A 265 12.49 23.33 30.40
N CYS A 266 12.99 22.16 30.82
CA CYS A 266 13.26 21.86 32.22
C CYS A 266 14.28 22.83 32.83
N LEU A 267 15.38 23.12 32.11
CA LEU A 267 16.42 24.06 32.55
C LEU A 267 15.88 25.48 32.74
N ILE A 268 15.13 25.99 31.76
CA ILE A 268 14.54 27.33 31.81
C ILE A 268 13.52 27.42 32.95
N TYR A 269 12.66 26.42 33.12
CA TYR A 269 11.66 26.41 34.18
C TYR A 269 12.28 26.38 35.57
N ALA A 270 13.28 25.51 35.79
CA ALA A 270 13.97 25.38 37.06
C ALA A 270 14.70 26.68 37.43
N ARG A 271 15.30 27.37 36.45
CA ARG A 271 16.02 28.63 36.67
C ARG A 271 15.07 29.79 36.94
N LYS A 272 13.94 29.87 36.23
CA LYS A 272 12.95 30.96 36.37
C LYS A 272 12.17 30.89 37.68
N ASN A 273 11.93 29.69 38.21
CA ASN A 273 11.10 29.50 39.41
C ASN A 273 11.90 29.08 40.66
N ALA A 274 13.23 29.15 40.64
CA ALA A 274 14.10 28.66 41.71
C ALA A 274 13.71 29.23 43.10
N GLN A 275 13.44 30.54 43.19
CA GLN A 275 13.05 31.21 44.43
C GLN A 275 11.65 30.80 44.94
N VAL A 276 10.69 30.62 44.03
CA VAL A 276 9.30 30.20 44.36
C VAL A 276 9.24 28.75 44.81
N ILE A 277 10.07 27.89 44.20
CA ILE A 277 10.18 26.46 44.55
C ILE A 277 10.78 26.29 45.94
N PHE A 278 11.77 27.11 46.31
CA PHE A 278 12.36 27.10 47.65
C PHE A 278 11.36 27.57 48.72
N ALA A 279 10.64 28.67 48.47
CA ALA A 279 9.65 29.22 49.40
C ALA A 279 8.45 28.28 49.64
N LYS A 280 7.91 27.64 48.59
CA LYS A 280 6.76 26.72 48.71
C LYS A 280 7.07 25.40 49.42
N ARG A 281 8.33 24.99 49.48
CA ARG A 281 8.72 23.75 50.17
C ARG A 281 8.91 23.96 51.67
N ILE A 282 9.40 25.13 52.08
CA ILE A 282 9.41 25.56 53.49
C ILE A 282 7.97 25.63 54.04
N SER A 283 6.99 25.96 53.19
CA SER A 283 5.57 25.96 53.54
C SER A 283 4.85 24.61 53.39
N GLY A 284 5.57 23.49 53.20
CA GLY A 284 5.00 22.14 53.22
C GLY A 284 4.14 21.71 52.01
N TRP A 285 4.17 22.43 50.88
CA TRP A 285 3.35 22.08 49.73
C TRP A 285 3.83 20.81 48.99
N ARG A 286 2.87 19.92 48.66
CA ARG A 286 3.09 18.70 47.87
C ARG A 286 3.62 19.01 46.47
N TYR A 287 4.58 18.20 46.03
CA TYR A 287 5.28 18.26 44.73
C TYR A 287 4.36 18.49 43.50
N ILE A 288 3.18 17.86 43.50
CA ILE A 288 2.18 17.95 42.42
C ILE A 288 1.61 19.37 42.25
N SER A 289 1.36 20.10 43.34
CA SER A 289 0.80 21.47 43.26
C SER A 289 1.79 22.50 42.71
N THR A 290 3.10 22.21 42.81
CA THR A 290 4.17 23.10 42.34
C THR A 290 4.48 22.92 40.86
N HIS A 291 4.12 21.77 40.26
CA HIS A 291 4.49 21.43 38.87
C HIS A 291 3.27 21.13 37.97
N ARG A 292 2.05 21.49 38.40
CA ARG A 292 0.79 21.27 37.67
C ARG A 292 0.79 21.75 36.22
N PHE A 293 1.50 22.83 35.88
CA PHE A 293 1.58 23.32 34.50
C PHE A 293 2.40 22.41 33.61
N ILE A 294 3.55 21.93 34.09
CA ILE A 294 4.38 20.97 33.36
C ILE A 294 3.63 19.65 33.21
N LEU A 295 3.00 19.15 34.28
CA LEU A 295 2.21 17.93 34.23
C LEU A 295 1.01 18.04 33.28
N ALA A 296 0.38 19.21 33.16
CA ALA A 296 -0.70 19.44 32.22
C ALA A 296 -0.21 19.48 30.76
N VAL A 297 0.95 20.09 30.49
CA VAL A 297 1.56 20.08 29.15
C VAL A 297 1.95 18.64 28.75
N GLU A 298 2.56 17.90 29.66
CA GLU A 298 2.94 16.50 29.44
C GLU A 298 1.71 15.62 29.19
N ALA A 299 0.65 15.79 29.98
CA ALA A 299 -0.62 15.10 29.77
C ALA A 299 -1.27 15.44 28.43
N ALA A 300 -1.18 16.70 27.99
CA ALA A 300 -1.69 17.12 26.67
C ALA A 300 -0.91 16.46 25.53
N ILE A 301 0.41 16.39 25.63
CA ILE A 301 1.27 15.70 24.66
C ILE A 301 0.92 14.20 24.61
N ALA A 302 0.77 13.54 25.77
CA ALA A 302 0.39 12.14 25.86
C ALA A 302 -0.98 11.87 25.19
N VAL A 303 -1.96 12.76 25.40
CA VAL A 303 -3.27 12.64 24.74
C VAL A 303 -3.16 12.83 23.22
N ILE A 304 -2.34 13.76 22.74
CA ILE A 304 -2.11 13.95 21.29
C ILE A 304 -1.53 12.67 20.69
N PHE A 305 -0.49 12.09 21.28
CA PHE A 305 0.08 10.83 20.77
C PHE A 305 -0.90 9.66 20.84
N ALA A 306 -1.64 9.53 21.95
CA ALA A 306 -2.63 8.46 22.12
C ALA A 306 -3.80 8.57 21.13
N THR A 307 -4.20 9.78 20.73
CA THR A 307 -5.32 10.01 19.80
C THR A 307 -4.90 10.00 18.33
N ARG A 308 -3.64 10.35 18.04
CA ARG A 308 -3.11 10.38 16.66
C ARG A 308 -3.17 9.03 15.98
N VAL A 309 -2.76 7.95 16.64
CA VAL A 309 -2.72 6.61 16.03
C VAL A 309 -4.13 6.10 15.66
N PRO A 310 -5.13 6.15 16.56
CA PRO A 310 -6.52 5.86 16.20
C PRO A 310 -7.06 6.77 15.08
N PHE A 311 -6.72 8.06 15.11
CA PHE A 311 -7.17 9.01 14.09
C PHE A 311 -6.60 8.69 12.69
N VAL A 312 -5.30 8.39 12.60
CA VAL A 312 -4.65 8.00 11.35
C VAL A 312 -5.21 6.66 10.84
N ALA A 313 -5.40 5.68 11.73
CA ALA A 313 -6.02 4.40 11.36
C ALA A 313 -7.46 4.61 10.84
N TRP A 314 -8.24 5.48 11.47
CA TRP A 314 -9.57 5.83 11.02
C TRP A 314 -9.57 6.53 9.65
N GLN A 315 -8.66 7.47 9.42
CA GLN A 315 -8.51 8.16 8.15
C GLN A 315 -8.15 7.19 7.02
N GLN A 316 -7.20 6.30 7.24
CA GLN A 316 -6.82 5.30 6.23
C GLN A 316 -7.94 4.31 5.93
N HIS A 317 -8.73 3.91 6.94
CA HIS A 317 -9.93 3.10 6.70
C HIS A 317 -10.95 3.82 5.81
N GLN A 318 -11.10 5.14 5.93
CA GLN A 318 -11.98 5.91 5.03
C GLN A 318 -11.42 5.95 3.60
N GLU A 319 -10.11 6.09 3.43
CA GLU A 319 -9.48 6.05 2.11
C GLU A 319 -9.63 4.69 1.44
N LEU A 320 -9.43 3.60 2.18
CA LEU A 320 -9.64 2.23 1.67
C LEU A 320 -11.08 1.99 1.20
N LYS A 321 -12.07 2.55 1.90
CA LYS A 321 -13.48 2.48 1.47
C LYS A 321 -13.71 3.18 0.13
N LYS A 322 -13.03 4.30 -0.13
CA LYS A 322 -13.11 5.01 -1.42
C LYS A 322 -12.53 4.17 -2.56
N TYR A 323 -11.36 3.55 -2.35
CA TYR A 323 -10.78 2.65 -3.35
C TYR A 323 -11.69 1.45 -3.65
N ALA A 324 -12.23 0.83 -2.60
CA ALA A 324 -13.15 -0.30 -2.74
C ALA A 324 -14.44 0.08 -3.51
N ALA A 325 -15.05 1.22 -3.19
CA ALA A 325 -16.26 1.71 -3.87
C ALA A 325 -16.03 1.97 -5.38
N ASN A 326 -14.80 2.30 -5.77
CA ASN A 326 -14.40 2.59 -7.15
C ASN A 326 -13.83 1.36 -7.90
N GLY A 327 -13.82 0.18 -7.27
CA GLY A 327 -13.29 -1.05 -7.88
C GLY A 327 -11.76 -1.08 -7.98
N ALA A 328 -11.08 -0.14 -7.32
CA ALA A 328 -9.63 -0.05 -7.29
C ALA A 328 -9.03 -0.98 -6.20
N PRO A 329 -7.88 -1.62 -6.44
CA PRO A 329 -7.16 -2.36 -5.41
C PRO A 329 -6.63 -1.43 -4.32
N ALA A 330 -6.63 -1.90 -3.07
CA ALA A 330 -6.03 -1.18 -1.95
C ALA A 330 -4.49 -1.15 -2.08
N PRO A 331 -3.85 0.03 -1.99
CA PRO A 331 -2.39 0.12 -2.05
C PRO A 331 -1.68 -0.23 -0.74
N PHE A 332 -2.40 -0.30 0.39
CA PHE A 332 -1.85 -0.59 1.72
C PHE A 332 -2.82 -1.44 2.55
N GLU A 333 -2.29 -2.13 3.58
CA GLU A 333 -3.11 -2.90 4.54
C GLU A 333 -4.00 -1.95 5.37
N PRO A 334 -5.25 -2.33 5.67
CA PRO A 334 -5.99 -1.69 6.75
C PRO A 334 -5.18 -1.78 8.05
N ILE A 335 -4.80 -0.64 8.66
CA ILE A 335 -4.05 -0.66 9.92
C ILE A 335 -4.87 -1.41 10.97
N ARG A 336 -4.38 -2.60 11.34
CA ARG A 336 -4.83 -3.31 12.53
C ARG A 336 -3.94 -2.88 13.66
N ILE A 337 -4.47 -2.06 14.56
CA ILE A 337 -3.76 -1.70 15.80
C ILE A 337 -3.62 -2.99 16.61
N THR A 338 -2.42 -3.56 16.65
CA THR A 338 -2.14 -4.74 17.44
C THR A 338 -1.81 -4.37 18.89
N ALA A 339 -1.90 -5.33 19.80
CA ALA A 339 -1.49 -5.13 21.19
C ALA A 339 0.00 -4.75 21.33
N LEU A 340 0.82 -5.14 20.35
CA LEU A 340 2.24 -4.79 20.30
C LEU A 340 2.45 -3.32 19.92
N ASP A 341 1.66 -2.80 18.97
CA ASP A 341 1.72 -1.38 18.62
C ASP A 341 1.34 -0.50 19.83
N ILE A 342 0.29 -0.90 20.55
CA ILE A 342 -0.14 -0.23 21.78
C ILE A 342 0.96 -0.30 22.85
N SER A 343 1.66 -1.43 23.00
CA SER A 343 2.71 -1.56 24.01
C SER A 343 3.97 -0.76 23.67
N VAL A 344 4.35 -0.67 22.39
CA VAL A 344 5.45 0.18 21.91
C VAL A 344 5.12 1.66 22.13
N ILE A 345 3.91 2.09 21.78
CA ILE A 345 3.45 3.47 22.02
C ILE A 345 3.42 3.77 23.52
N ALA A 346 2.84 2.88 24.33
CA ALA A 346 2.80 3.04 25.78
C ALA A 346 4.20 3.07 26.40
N GLY A 347 5.12 2.25 25.90
CA GLY A 347 6.52 2.22 26.31
C GLY A 347 7.25 3.52 25.96
N LEU A 348 7.04 4.05 24.76
CA LEU A 348 7.62 5.33 24.33
C LEU A 348 7.12 6.48 25.20
N VAL A 349 5.80 6.55 25.45
CA VAL A 349 5.18 7.54 26.33
C VAL A 349 5.72 7.41 27.76
N ALA A 350 5.82 6.18 28.29
CA ALA A 350 6.37 5.95 29.63
C ALA A 350 7.85 6.33 29.73
N PHE A 351 8.63 6.10 28.68
CA PHE A 351 10.04 6.49 28.60
C PHE A 351 10.21 8.01 28.57
N GLU A 352 9.42 8.72 27.76
CA GLU A 352 9.42 10.19 27.70
C GLU A 352 9.04 10.79 29.06
N PHE A 353 7.94 10.32 29.64
CA PHE A 353 7.47 10.74 30.96
C PHE A 353 8.51 10.46 32.06
N GLY A 354 9.16 9.29 31.99
CA GLY A 354 10.24 8.89 32.89
C GLY A 354 11.48 9.77 32.76
N ALA A 355 11.88 10.10 31.53
CA ALA A 355 13.02 10.98 31.26
C ALA A 355 12.77 12.41 31.75
N VAL A 356 11.56 12.94 31.55
CA VAL A 356 11.15 14.25 32.07
C VAL A 356 11.16 14.25 33.61
N LEU A 357 10.59 13.21 34.24
CA LEU A 357 10.60 13.08 35.71
C LEU A 357 12.02 12.98 36.28
N LEU A 358 12.89 12.19 35.64
CA LEU A 358 14.31 12.06 36.04
C LEU A 358 15.06 13.38 35.87
N ALA A 359 14.85 14.09 34.76
CA ALA A 359 15.46 15.40 34.53
C ALA A 359 15.01 16.40 35.60
N LEU A 360 13.71 16.48 35.89
CA LEU A 360 13.16 17.32 36.96
C LEU A 360 13.75 16.97 38.32
N ALA A 361 13.81 15.68 38.69
CA ALA A 361 14.38 15.22 39.95
C ALA A 361 15.88 15.59 40.07
N PHE A 362 16.65 15.40 38.99
CA PHE A 362 18.07 15.72 38.95
C PHE A 362 18.34 17.22 39.08
N PHE A 363 17.62 18.06 38.32
CA PHE A 363 17.79 19.52 38.39
C PHE A 363 17.32 20.07 39.73
N HIS A 364 16.23 19.55 40.28
CA HIS A 364 15.75 19.91 41.62
C HIS A 364 16.79 19.55 42.70
N GLY A 365 17.36 18.34 42.65
CA GLY A 365 18.42 17.91 43.56
C GLY A 365 19.73 18.71 43.43
N ARG A 366 20.10 19.11 42.20
CA ARG A 366 21.31 19.90 41.94
C ARG A 366 21.18 21.34 42.45
N ILE A 367 19.99 21.94 42.34
CA ILE A 367 19.68 23.24 42.92
C ILE A 367 19.75 23.18 44.45
N MET A 368 19.26 22.11 45.09
CA MET A 368 19.39 21.92 46.53
C MET A 368 20.84 21.82 47.01
N ARG A 369 21.72 21.10 46.29
CA ARG A 369 23.15 20.98 46.67
C ARG A 369 23.92 22.30 46.56
N ARG A 370 23.55 23.17 45.62
CA ARG A 370 24.16 24.50 45.49
C ARG A 370 23.61 25.53 46.49
N GLY A 371 22.35 25.41 46.90
CA GLY A 371 21.79 26.28 47.95
C GLY A 371 22.27 25.95 49.37
N ALA A 372 22.68 24.71 49.64
CA ALA A 372 23.21 24.29 50.94
C ALA A 372 24.70 24.62 51.16
N THR A 373 25.38 25.19 50.17
CA THR A 373 26.81 25.55 50.24
C THR A 373 27.06 27.06 50.41
N GLU A 374 25.99 27.86 50.55
CA GLU A 374 26.04 29.31 50.82
C GLU A 374 25.42 29.69 52.19
N VAL A 375 25.38 28.76 53.15
CA VAL A 375 25.02 29.06 54.55
C VAL A 375 26.23 28.90 55.45
#